data_AF-A0A061RBB6-F1
#
_entry.id   AF-A0A061RBB6-F1
#
_cell.length_a   1.000
_cell.length_b   1.000
_cell.length_c   1.000
_cell.angle_alpha   90.00
_cell.angle_beta   90.00
_cell.angle_gamma   90.00
#
_symmetry.space_group_name_H-M   'P 1'
#
loop_
_entity.id
_entity.type
_entity.pdbx_description
1 polymer ?
#
loop_
_entity_poly.entity_id
_entity_poly.type
_entity_poly.pdbx_seq_one_letter_code
_entity_poly.pdbx_strand_id
1 'polypeptide(L)'
;MRVQEDEDDPCWICLQIISDEEKLPQSFCDCPNRPAHKRCLAQWQLQKAGTREEMCCRFCSSKLPHWADDLELDPEARPVMCIWNNSKPHIIHPKRDAGGLADFKEQVAKIMQLDNPDQVSLAFDCVNPFSGKRMTMTGPETYDAAMCCAAIAATRRRKRDLSKVGDHKLVSDEEGNERK
;
A
#
# COMPACT_ATOMS: atom_id res chain seq x y z
N MET A 1 2.34 -31.01 -37.57
CA MET A 1 1.47 -30.08 -36.82
C MET A 1 1.66 -30.41 -35.35
N ARG A 2 2.39 -29.58 -34.59
CA ARG A 2 2.41 -29.71 -33.13
C ARG A 2 1.12 -29.07 -32.61
N VAL A 3 0.37 -29.84 -31.84
CA VAL A 3 -0.71 -29.33 -30.99
C VAL A 3 -0.06 -28.31 -30.06
N GLN A 4 -0.41 -27.03 -30.18
CA GLN A 4 -0.19 -26.09 -29.10
C GLN A 4 -1.27 -26.44 -28.09
N GLU A 5 -0.91 -27.25 -27.11
CA GLU A 5 -1.73 -27.35 -25.90
C GLU A 5 -1.68 -25.97 -25.27
N ASP A 6 -2.86 -25.39 -25.05
CA ASP A 6 -3.07 -24.14 -24.32
C ASP A 6 -2.62 -24.34 -22.87
N GLU A 7 -1.32 -24.51 -22.63
CA GLU A 7 -0.75 -24.42 -21.29
C GLU A 7 -0.79 -22.95 -20.91
N ASP A 8 -1.73 -22.59 -20.04
CA ASP A 8 -1.79 -21.27 -19.41
C ASP A 8 -0.38 -20.89 -18.93
N ASP A 9 0.18 -19.81 -19.49
CA ASP A 9 1.53 -19.36 -19.14
C ASP A 9 1.60 -19.09 -17.62
N PRO A 10 2.54 -19.72 -16.87
CA PRO A 10 2.63 -19.53 -15.44
C PRO A 10 3.03 -18.09 -15.09
N CYS A 11 2.54 -17.59 -13.95
CA CYS A 11 2.98 -16.29 -13.44
C CYS A 11 4.51 -16.27 -13.28
N TRP A 12 5.21 -15.37 -13.98
CA TRP A 12 6.68 -15.34 -13.95
C TRP A 12 7.29 -14.97 -12.59
N ILE A 13 6.48 -14.45 -11.65
CA ILE A 13 6.90 -14.06 -10.31
C ILE A 13 6.76 -15.22 -9.31
N CYS A 14 5.61 -15.89 -9.28
CA CYS A 14 5.35 -16.95 -8.30
C CYS A 14 5.37 -18.37 -8.88
N LEU A 15 5.51 -18.50 -10.20
CA LEU A 15 5.57 -19.75 -10.95
C LEU A 15 4.31 -20.63 -10.77
N GLN A 16 3.17 -20.02 -10.45
CA GLN A 16 1.89 -20.71 -10.30
C GLN A 16 0.98 -20.41 -11.49
N ILE A 17 0.22 -21.43 -11.90
CA ILE A 17 -0.93 -21.34 -12.79
C ILE A 17 -2.16 -21.43 -11.89
N ILE A 18 -2.95 -20.35 -11.78
CA ILE A 18 -4.18 -20.34 -10.99
C ILE A 18 -5.35 -20.33 -11.98
N SER A 19 -6.17 -21.38 -11.95
CA SER A 19 -7.28 -21.62 -12.89
C SER A 19 -8.55 -20.78 -12.62
N ASP A 20 -8.41 -19.63 -11.96
CA ASP A 20 -9.49 -18.69 -11.69
C ASP A 20 -9.26 -17.48 -12.61
N GLU A 21 -10.21 -17.15 -13.48
CA GLU A 21 -10.04 -16.14 -14.54
C GLU A 21 -9.59 -14.78 -13.98
N GLU A 22 -10.10 -14.36 -12.82
CA GLU A 22 -9.69 -13.11 -12.15
C GLU A 22 -8.25 -13.15 -11.63
N LYS A 23 -7.69 -14.36 -11.50
CA LYS A 23 -6.35 -14.63 -10.99
C LYS A 23 -5.43 -15.15 -12.08
N LEU A 24 -5.82 -15.16 -13.35
CA LEU A 24 -4.92 -15.56 -14.42
C LEU A 24 -3.76 -14.57 -14.57
N PRO A 25 -2.54 -15.07 -14.88
CA PRO A 25 -1.41 -14.21 -15.24
C PRO A 25 -1.73 -13.34 -16.46
N GLN A 26 -1.35 -12.06 -16.42
CA GLN A 26 -1.55 -11.09 -17.51
C GLN A 26 -0.23 -10.42 -17.88
N SER A 27 -0.11 -10.00 -19.13
CA SER A 27 1.03 -9.21 -19.61
C SER A 27 0.85 -7.74 -19.24
N PHE A 28 1.80 -7.19 -18.47
CA PHE A 28 1.84 -5.78 -18.06
C PHE A 28 2.91 -4.95 -18.77
N CYS A 29 3.64 -5.56 -19.71
CA CYS A 29 4.67 -4.95 -20.52
C CYS A 29 4.91 -5.77 -21.79
N ASP A 30 5.78 -5.29 -22.67
CA ASP A 30 6.06 -5.91 -23.99
C ASP A 30 7.02 -7.11 -23.93
N CYS A 31 7.34 -7.60 -22.72
CA CYS A 31 8.22 -8.76 -22.59
C CYS A 31 7.50 -10.05 -23.00
N PRO A 32 8.07 -10.84 -23.93
CA PRO A 32 7.47 -12.12 -24.32
C PRO A 32 7.50 -13.10 -23.15
N ASN A 33 6.42 -13.88 -23.01
CA ASN A 33 6.28 -14.98 -22.05
C ASN A 33 6.58 -14.58 -20.59
N ARG A 34 6.19 -13.36 -20.20
CA ARG A 34 6.28 -12.88 -18.80
C ARG A 34 4.95 -12.35 -18.28
N PRO A 35 3.87 -13.15 -18.28
CA PRO A 35 2.64 -12.73 -17.64
C PRO A 35 2.75 -12.89 -16.12
N ALA A 36 2.16 -11.97 -15.35
CA ALA A 36 2.15 -12.01 -13.90
C ALA A 36 0.73 -11.88 -13.37
N HIS A 37 0.48 -12.41 -12.17
CA HIS A 37 -0.70 -11.99 -11.42
C HIS A 37 -0.57 -10.52 -11.03
N LYS A 38 -1.65 -9.75 -11.17
CA LYS A 38 -1.72 -8.34 -10.73
C LYS A 38 -1.20 -8.15 -9.30
N ARG A 39 -1.61 -9.05 -8.39
CA ARG A 39 -1.17 -9.06 -6.99
C ARG A 39 0.32 -9.38 -6.81
N CYS A 40 0.88 -10.28 -7.62
CA CYS A 40 2.31 -10.60 -7.57
C CYS A 40 3.15 -9.41 -8.07
N LEU A 41 2.71 -8.75 -9.14
CA LEU A 41 3.33 -7.52 -9.63
C LEU A 41 3.29 -6.43 -8.56
N ALA A 42 2.13 -6.20 -7.95
CA ALA A 42 1.97 -5.21 -6.88
C ALA A 42 2.89 -5.45 -5.67
N GLN A 43 3.05 -6.72 -5.26
CA GLN A 43 3.98 -7.07 -4.19
C GLN A 43 5.45 -6.86 -4.60
N TRP A 44 5.80 -7.18 -5.84
CA TRP A 44 7.14 -6.90 -6.37
C TRP A 44 7.44 -5.39 -6.41
N GLN A 45 6.50 -4.58 -6.90
CA GLN A 45 6.65 -3.12 -6.94
C GLN A 45 6.87 -2.55 -5.54
N LEU A 46 6.10 -3.00 -4.54
CA LEU A 46 6.31 -2.63 -3.14
C LEU A 46 7.69 -3.03 -2.59
N GLN A 47 8.21 -4.21 -2.94
CA GLN A 47 9.57 -4.63 -2.56
C GLN A 47 10.65 -3.80 -3.26
N LYS A 48 10.31 -3.16 -4.37
CA LYS A 48 11.17 -2.32 -5.19
C LYS A 48 10.88 -0.83 -5.00
N ALA A 49 10.10 -0.46 -3.99
CA ALA A 49 9.74 0.93 -3.71
C ALA A 49 10.97 1.85 -3.75
N GLY A 50 10.83 3.01 -4.39
CA GLY A 50 11.89 3.99 -4.55
C GLY A 50 12.93 3.66 -5.62
N THR A 51 12.84 2.50 -6.27
CA THR A 51 13.72 2.11 -7.38
C THR A 51 12.99 2.23 -8.71
N ARG A 52 13.76 2.20 -9.81
CA ARG A 52 13.17 2.22 -11.16
C ARG A 52 12.25 1.02 -11.40
N GLU A 53 12.57 -0.13 -10.81
CA GLU A 53 11.79 -1.36 -10.91
C GLU A 53 10.44 -1.32 -10.18
N GLU A 54 10.17 -0.30 -9.36
CA GLU A 54 8.82 -0.02 -8.87
C GLU A 54 7.88 0.34 -10.01
N MET A 55 8.36 1.17 -10.95
CA MET A 55 7.52 1.83 -11.95
C MET A 55 7.75 1.32 -13.38
N CYS A 56 8.85 0.62 -13.62
CA CYS A 56 9.25 0.16 -14.94
C CYS A 56 9.61 -1.32 -14.92
N CYS A 57 9.34 -2.02 -16.02
CA CYS A 57 9.79 -3.39 -16.21
C CYS A 57 11.32 -3.45 -16.19
N ARG A 58 11.90 -4.36 -15.39
CA ARG A 58 13.36 -4.55 -15.30
C ARG A 58 14.00 -4.98 -16.63
N PHE A 59 13.23 -5.56 -17.55
CA PHE A 59 13.74 -6.10 -18.81
C PHE A 59 13.56 -5.14 -19.97
N CYS A 60 12.31 -4.75 -20.29
CA CYS A 60 12.02 -3.88 -21.43
C CYS A 60 11.94 -2.39 -21.07
N SER A 61 12.04 -2.03 -19.79
CA SER A 61 11.89 -0.64 -19.30
C SER A 61 10.52 0.02 -19.54
N SER A 62 9.54 -0.68 -20.12
CA SER A 62 8.18 -0.16 -20.27
C SER A 62 7.59 0.19 -18.91
N LYS A 63 6.80 1.27 -18.86
CA LYS A 63 6.10 1.71 -17.65
C LYS A 63 5.08 0.66 -17.24
N LEU A 64 5.12 0.25 -15.97
CA LEU A 64 4.17 -0.68 -15.39
C LEU A 64 2.95 0.09 -14.85
N PRO A 65 1.76 -0.55 -14.77
CA PRO A 65 0.65 0.02 -14.01
C PRO A 65 1.06 0.22 -12.56
N HIS A 66 0.59 1.30 -11.94
CA HIS A 66 0.94 1.56 -10.55
C HIS A 66 0.07 0.71 -9.62
N TRP A 67 0.71 0.03 -8.68
CA TRP A 67 0.08 -1.03 -7.88
C TRP A 67 -1.10 -0.56 -7.00
N ALA A 68 -1.18 0.74 -6.73
CA ALA A 68 -2.21 1.32 -5.88
C ALA A 68 -3.39 1.91 -6.67
N ASP A 69 -3.37 1.88 -8.01
CA ASP A 69 -4.37 2.59 -8.83
C ASP A 69 -5.78 2.01 -8.66
N ASP A 70 -5.90 0.70 -8.47
CA ASP A 70 -7.17 0.02 -8.27
C ASP A 70 -7.58 -0.11 -6.80
N LEU A 71 -6.82 0.48 -5.87
CA LEU A 71 -7.14 0.37 -4.45
C LEU A 71 -8.20 1.39 -4.08
N GLU A 72 -9.33 0.89 -3.59
CA GLU A 72 -10.37 1.73 -3.01
C GLU A 72 -9.85 2.40 -1.73
N LEU A 73 -9.64 3.71 -1.82
CA LEU A 73 -9.31 4.56 -0.68
C LEU A 73 -10.53 5.37 -0.27
N ASP A 74 -10.78 5.45 1.03
CA ASP A 74 -11.77 6.37 1.58
C ASP A 74 -11.16 7.78 1.58
N PRO A 75 -11.74 8.76 0.86
CA PRO A 75 -11.20 10.12 0.77
C PRO A 75 -11.21 10.86 2.12
N GLU A 76 -12.06 10.44 3.06
CA GLU A 76 -12.11 11.00 4.41
C GLU A 76 -11.22 10.25 5.41
N ALA A 77 -10.61 9.13 5.01
CA ALA A 77 -9.63 8.45 5.84
C ALA A 77 -8.31 9.23 5.84
N ARG A 78 -7.88 9.66 7.04
CA ARG A 78 -6.62 10.40 7.21
C ARG A 78 -5.45 9.43 7.43
N PRO A 79 -4.44 9.40 6.53
CA PRO A 79 -3.21 8.66 6.76
C PRO A 79 -2.51 9.15 8.04
N VAL A 80 -1.81 8.24 8.68
CA VAL A 80 -1.04 8.52 9.91
C VAL A 80 0.30 7.81 9.79
N MET A 81 1.37 8.55 10.09
CA MET A 81 2.71 8.00 10.31
C MET A 81 3.13 8.32 11.75
N CYS A 82 3.77 7.35 12.41
CA CYS A 82 4.26 7.52 13.78
C CYS A 82 5.78 7.56 13.75
N ILE A 83 6.35 8.58 14.40
CA ILE A 83 7.79 8.75 14.57
C ILE A 83 8.11 8.58 16.05
N TRP A 84 9.07 7.72 16.34
CA TRP A 84 9.54 7.51 17.71
C TRP A 84 10.78 8.37 17.96
N ASN A 85 10.70 9.27 18.95
CA ASN A 85 11.86 10.00 19.45
C ASN A 85 11.93 9.87 20.97
N ASN A 86 13.09 9.48 21.53
CA ASN A 86 13.27 9.35 22.99
C ASN A 86 12.12 8.58 23.67
N SER A 87 11.70 7.47 23.07
CA SER A 87 10.57 6.62 23.52
C SER A 87 9.20 7.30 23.53
N LYS A 88 9.05 8.48 22.94
CA LYS A 88 7.78 9.20 22.76
C LYS A 88 7.29 9.07 21.31
N PRO A 89 6.03 8.63 21.10
CA PRO A 89 5.45 8.63 19.76
C PRO A 89 5.00 10.04 19.37
N HIS A 90 5.35 10.43 18.15
CA HIS A 90 4.89 11.64 17.48
C HIS A 90 4.07 11.25 16.26
N ILE A 91 2.83 11.69 16.22
CA ILE A 91 1.88 11.38 15.15
C ILE A 91 1.95 12.49 14.10
N ILE A 92 2.20 12.11 12.85
CA ILE A 92 2.14 13.00 11.69
C ILE A 92 0.99 12.55 10.80
N HIS A 93 0.28 13.54 10.25
CA HIS A 93 -0.66 13.37 9.15
C HIS A 93 0.00 13.81 7.84
N PRO A 94 0.65 12.89 7.12
CA PRO A 94 1.42 13.25 5.94
C PRO A 94 0.50 13.59 4.76
N LYS A 95 1.00 14.45 3.86
CA LYS A 95 0.31 14.86 2.64
C LYS A 95 0.69 13.96 1.48
N ARG A 96 -0.23 13.75 0.53
CA ARG A 96 -0.03 12.89 -0.66
C ARG A 96 0.23 13.70 -1.94
N ASP A 97 0.62 14.96 -1.80
CA ASP A 97 0.90 15.85 -2.93
C ASP A 97 2.41 15.92 -3.22
N ALA A 98 2.79 16.65 -4.27
CA ALA A 98 4.19 16.79 -4.69
C ALA A 98 5.10 17.45 -3.63
N GLY A 99 4.52 18.14 -2.63
CA GLY A 99 5.26 18.75 -1.53
C GLY A 99 5.30 17.87 -0.27
N GLY A 100 4.58 16.75 -0.25
CA GLY A 100 4.36 15.94 0.95
C GLY A 100 5.64 15.42 1.57
N LEU A 101 6.61 14.97 0.76
CA LEU A 101 7.90 14.50 1.26
C LEU A 101 8.71 15.62 1.93
N ALA A 102 8.77 16.82 1.32
CA ALA A 102 9.53 17.94 1.86
C ALA A 102 8.92 18.41 3.20
N ASP A 103 7.60 18.56 3.24
CA ASP A 103 6.82 18.88 4.44
C ASP A 103 7.02 17.81 5.53
N PHE A 104 7.01 16.52 5.15
CA PHE A 104 7.26 15.41 6.06
C PHE A 104 8.68 15.45 6.64
N LYS A 105 9.72 15.64 5.81
CA LYS A 105 11.12 15.77 6.26
C LYS A 105 11.28 16.94 7.22
N GLU A 106 10.64 18.08 6.95
CA GLU A 106 10.68 19.24 7.84
C GLU A 106 10.05 18.94 9.21
N GLN A 107 8.90 18.27 9.24
CA GLN A 107 8.27 17.84 10.49
C GLN A 107 9.14 16.84 11.26
N VAL A 108 9.74 15.85 10.56
CA VAL A 108 10.64 14.87 11.18
C VAL A 108 11.85 15.57 11.78
N ALA A 109 12.48 16.50 11.05
CA ALA A 109 13.65 17.24 11.52
C ALA A 109 13.33 18.02 12.81
N LYS A 110 12.18 18.70 12.86
CA LYS A 110 11.69 19.39 14.06
C LYS A 110 11.50 18.43 15.24
N ILE A 111 10.90 17.26 15.00
CA ILE A 111 10.69 16.25 16.04
C ILE A 111 12.03 15.69 16.54
N MET A 112 12.99 15.45 15.64
CA MET A 112 14.33 14.94 15.93
C MET A 112 15.30 16.00 16.47
N GLN A 113 14.90 17.28 16.48
CA GLN A 113 15.76 18.43 16.85
C GLN A 113 17.01 18.55 15.96
N LEU A 114 16.82 18.39 14.64
CA LEU A 114 17.86 18.56 13.63
C LEU A 114 17.77 19.96 13.00
N ASP A 115 18.92 20.60 12.79
CA ASP A 115 19.00 21.94 12.19
C ASP A 115 18.74 21.93 10.68
N ASN A 116 18.95 20.79 10.03
CA ASN A 116 18.77 20.63 8.58
C ASN A 116 17.90 19.40 8.26
N PRO A 117 16.74 19.57 7.60
CA PRO A 117 15.90 18.47 7.15
C PRO A 117 16.57 17.44 6.24
N ASP A 118 17.66 17.80 5.55
CA ASP A 118 18.40 16.87 4.70
C ASP A 118 19.25 15.86 5.46
N GLN A 119 19.45 16.07 6.77
CA GLN A 119 20.09 15.09 7.65
C GLN A 119 19.13 13.96 8.07
N VAL A 120 17.84 14.10 7.78
CA VAL A 120 16.84 13.08 8.12
C VAL A 120 17.04 11.85 7.23
N SER A 121 17.38 10.72 7.85
CA SER A 121 17.27 9.40 7.25
C SER A 121 15.90 8.80 7.56
N LEU A 122 15.23 8.23 6.55
CA LEU A 122 13.87 7.70 6.66
C LEU A 122 13.86 6.20 6.49
N ALA A 123 13.15 5.51 7.39
CA ALA A 123 12.74 4.13 7.22
C ALA A 123 11.28 4.00 7.64
N PHE A 124 10.47 3.38 6.79
CA PHE A 124 9.03 3.24 6.98
C PHE A 124 8.68 1.79 7.25
N ASP A 125 8.17 1.52 8.44
CA ASP A 125 7.60 0.23 8.79
C ASP A 125 6.12 0.18 8.39
N CYS A 126 5.82 -0.63 7.39
CA CYS A 126 4.48 -0.75 6.80
C CYS A 126 3.96 -2.18 6.91
N VAL A 127 2.64 -2.33 6.78
CA VAL A 127 2.01 -3.63 6.53
C VAL A 127 1.72 -3.73 5.04
N ASN A 128 2.22 -4.79 4.39
CA ASN A 128 1.91 -5.09 3.00
C ASN A 128 0.40 -5.21 2.84
N PRO A 129 -0.25 -4.36 2.01
CA PRO A 129 -1.69 -4.35 1.91
C PRO A 129 -2.25 -5.63 1.28
N PHE A 130 -1.43 -6.36 0.52
CA PHE A 130 -1.81 -7.61 -0.12
C PHE A 130 -1.58 -8.80 0.82
N SER A 131 -0.37 -8.95 1.37
CA SER A 131 -0.01 -10.14 2.16
C SER A 131 -0.28 -10.04 3.65
N GLY A 132 -0.51 -8.84 4.19
CA GLY A 132 -0.64 -8.59 5.63
C GLY A 132 0.67 -8.70 6.42
N LYS A 133 1.79 -9.01 5.76
CA LYS A 133 3.12 -9.11 6.39
C LYS A 133 3.73 -7.72 6.59
N ARG A 134 4.52 -7.55 7.65
CA ARG A 134 5.31 -6.33 7.86
C ARG A 134 6.45 -6.24 6.85
N MET A 135 6.78 -5.02 6.44
CA MET A 135 7.93 -4.69 5.63
C MET A 135 8.54 -3.37 6.10
N THR A 136 9.83 -3.19 5.83
CA THR A 136 10.54 -1.94 6.06
C THR A 136 11.04 -1.44 4.71
N MET A 137 10.75 -0.18 4.38
CA MET A 137 11.25 0.51 3.19
C MET A 137 12.17 1.63 3.65
N THR A 138 13.37 1.72 3.08
CA THR A 138 14.39 2.67 3.51
C THR A 138 14.63 3.70 2.43
N GLY A 139 14.83 4.94 2.84
CA GLY A 139 15.13 6.05 1.96
C GLY A 139 13.90 6.93 1.65
N PRO A 140 14.11 8.25 1.42
CA PRO A 140 13.05 9.19 1.09
C PRO A 140 12.31 8.86 -0.22
N GLU A 141 12.96 8.17 -1.16
CA GLU A 141 12.39 7.69 -2.41
C GLU A 141 11.22 6.72 -2.21
N THR A 142 11.12 6.08 -1.04
CA THR A 142 10.05 5.13 -0.70
C THR A 142 8.80 5.80 -0.11
N TYR A 143 8.82 7.13 0.02
CA TYR A 143 7.76 7.90 0.66
C TYR A 143 6.39 7.68 0.03
N ASP A 144 6.28 7.72 -1.30
CA ASP A 144 4.99 7.56 -1.99
C ASP A 144 4.38 6.17 -1.74
N ALA A 145 5.22 5.13 -1.72
CA ALA A 145 4.78 3.78 -1.39
C ALA A 145 4.33 3.67 0.08
N ALA A 146 5.08 4.28 1.01
CA ALA A 146 4.72 4.34 2.42
C ALA A 146 3.39 5.10 2.63
N MET A 147 3.19 6.18 1.89
CA MET A 147 1.96 6.97 1.88
C MET A 147 0.77 6.17 1.41
N CYS A 148 0.92 5.40 0.32
CA CYS A 148 -0.14 4.52 -0.15
C CYS A 148 -0.48 3.46 0.91
N CYS A 149 0.52 2.86 1.56
CA CYS A 149 0.30 1.90 2.65
C CYS A 149 -0.45 2.54 3.84
N ALA A 150 -0.08 3.76 4.24
CA ALA A 150 -0.74 4.50 5.31
C ALA A 150 -2.19 4.86 4.95
N ALA A 151 -2.47 5.24 3.70
CA ALA A 151 -3.82 5.54 3.22
C ALA A 151 -4.73 4.29 3.22
N ILE A 152 -4.21 3.14 2.79
CA ILE A 152 -4.94 1.86 2.83
C ILE A 152 -5.23 1.47 4.29
N ALA A 153 -4.24 1.61 5.18
CA ALA A 153 -4.42 1.34 6.60
C ALA A 153 -5.47 2.25 7.24
N ALA A 154 -5.47 3.54 6.88
CA ALA A 154 -6.47 4.50 7.34
C ALA A 154 -7.87 4.16 6.84
N THR A 155 -8.01 3.80 5.56
CA THR A 155 -9.27 3.35 4.96
C THR A 155 -9.83 2.13 5.69
N ARG A 156 -8.99 1.11 5.91
CA ARG A 156 -9.38 -0.12 6.63
C ARG A 156 -9.78 0.16 8.08
N ARG A 157 -9.05 1.04 8.78
CA ARG A 157 -9.38 1.45 10.15
C ARG A 157 -10.74 2.11 10.19
N ARG A 158 -10.99 3.07 9.30
CA ARG A 158 -12.27 3.80 9.24
C ARG A 158 -13.45 2.90 8.90
N LYS A 159 -13.33 2.00 7.91
CA LYS A 159 -14.37 1.00 7.59
C LYS A 159 -14.74 0.15 8.82
N ARG A 160 -13.74 -0.29 9.59
CA ARG A 160 -13.96 -1.05 10.84
C ARG A 160 -14.60 -0.22 11.95
N ASP A 161 -14.23 1.05 12.08
CA ASP A 161 -14.80 1.92 13.11
C ASP A 161 -16.27 2.23 12.79
N LEU A 162 -16.61 2.44 11.52
CA LEU A 162 -17.99 2.61 11.05
C LEU A 162 -18.86 1.35 11.26
N SER A 163 -18.32 0.16 10.99
CA SER A 163 -19.07 -1.09 11.20
C SER A 163 -19.44 -1.30 12.67
N LYS A 164 -18.55 -0.93 13.60
CA LYS A 164 -18.81 -1.02 15.05
C LYS A 164 -19.87 -0.03 15.54
N VAL A 165 -19.96 1.15 14.92
CA VAL A 165 -21.00 2.15 15.25
C VAL A 165 -22.37 1.68 14.76
N GLY A 166 -22.43 0.95 13.64
CA GLY A 166 -23.66 0.33 13.13
C GLY A 166 -24.24 -0.74 14.06
N ASP A 167 -23.39 -1.61 14.60
CA ASP A 167 -23.84 -2.68 15.52
C ASP A 167 -24.38 -2.13 16.85
N HIS A 168 -23.86 -0.98 17.33
CA HIS A 168 -24.30 -0.40 18.60
C HIS A 168 -25.67 0.30 18.52
N LYS A 169 -26.16 0.61 17.31
CA LYS A 169 -27.44 1.30 17.11
C LYS A 169 -28.64 0.34 17.13
N LEU A 170 -28.44 -0.94 16.82
CA LEU A 170 -29.50 -1.96 16.85
C LEU A 170 -29.81 -2.49 18.26
N VAL A 171 -28.97 -2.22 19.25
CA VAL A 171 -29.19 -2.66 20.65
C VAL A 171 -29.91 -1.58 21.49
N SER A 172 -30.17 -0.40 20.91
CA SER A 172 -30.73 0.75 21.67
C SER A 172 -32.25 0.91 21.57
N ASP A 173 -32.94 0.11 20.73
CA ASP A 173 -34.36 0.32 20.39
C ASP A 173 -35.33 -0.71 21.03
N GLU A 174 -34.90 -1.60 21.94
CA GLU A 174 -35.76 -2.62 22.58
C GLU A 174 -35.94 -2.51 24.12
N GLU A 175 -35.62 -1.39 24.76
CA GLU A 175 -35.97 -1.17 26.18
C GLU A 175 -36.83 0.10 26.34
N GLY A 176 -38.13 -0.02 26.06
CA GLY A 176 -39.01 1.14 26.17
C GLY A 176 -40.50 0.91 25.99
N ASN A 177 -41.07 -0.24 26.35
CA ASN A 177 -42.53 -0.30 26.51
C ASN A 177 -43.01 -1.37 27.49
N GLU A 178 -42.92 -1.09 28.79
CA GLU A 178 -43.85 -1.67 29.77
C GLU A 178 -43.79 -0.82 31.05
N ARG A 179 -44.75 0.10 31.19
CA ARG A 179 -45.33 0.61 32.44
C ARG A 179 -46.31 1.74 32.13
N LYS A 180 -47.58 1.38 31.93
CA LYS A 180 -48.73 1.92 32.68
C LYS A 180 -50.02 1.25 32.25
#